data_AF-A0A4R8ZWI6-F1
#
_entry.id   AF-A0A4R8ZWI6-F1
#
_cell.length_a   1.000
_cell.length_b   1.000
_cell.length_c   1.000
_cell.angle_alpha   90.00
_cell.angle_beta   90.00
_cell.angle_gamma   90.00
#
_symmetry.space_group_name_H-M   'P 1'
#
loop_
_entity.id
_entity.type
_entity.pdbx_description
1 polymer ?
#
loop_
_entity_poly.entity_id
_entity_poly.type
_entity_poly.pdbx_seq_one_letter_code
_entity_poly.pdbx_strand_id
1 'polypeptide(L)'
;MTSRREVLQLGAFGALGLASMEGNDNDVPTVPLPTQSQLAPANMPVPYAGVFRRPPVLAPYQTGFDEGDPDRPFARYALTQKLGQAQFVPGLSTTIAGYNGIFPGPTIRARQGTRCEVRIRNALPAKGLLHPSAFRTVTHLHGSASLPQYDGYANDVTAPGDVKNYHYPNWQNARTLGYHDHNHHVTAQNVYAGLAAFYPLSDAYERAQLPQGEFDVPLMISDALFNADGSLGYNDRLHSGFYGDIYVGENESITVLMQFDTGPEAGGRYMIHCHNLVHEDHDMMVQFAVGDSRVNDPIYSDPAYWDTMPMNAYPPVYLPGLPAGT
;
A
#
# COMPACT_ATOMS: atom_id res chain seq x y z
N MET A 1 -30.07 -6.42 23.27
CA MET A 1 -29.70 -5.71 22.03
C MET A 1 -28.78 -6.64 21.27
N THR A 2 -29.22 -7.18 20.14
CA THR A 2 -28.45 -8.09 19.30
C THR A 2 -27.38 -7.30 18.55
N SER A 3 -26.13 -7.75 18.60
CA SER A 3 -25.01 -7.10 17.89
C SER A 3 -25.09 -7.38 16.37
N ARG A 4 -24.53 -6.49 15.53
CA ARG A 4 -24.43 -6.72 14.07
C ARG A 4 -23.78 -8.07 13.73
N ARG A 5 -22.86 -8.56 14.58
CA ARG A 5 -22.22 -9.87 14.46
C ARG A 5 -23.21 -11.02 14.65
N GLU A 6 -24.11 -10.91 15.63
CA GLU A 6 -25.16 -11.90 15.87
C GLU A 6 -26.22 -11.88 14.76
N VAL A 7 -26.52 -10.72 14.19
CA VAL A 7 -27.45 -10.59 13.05
C VAL A 7 -26.87 -11.26 11.79
N LEU A 8 -25.57 -11.13 11.53
CA LEU A 8 -24.91 -11.84 10.43
C LEU A 8 -24.82 -13.36 10.67
N GLN A 9 -24.60 -13.78 11.92
CA GLN A 9 -24.65 -15.20 12.31
C GLN A 9 -26.07 -15.78 12.15
N LEU A 10 -27.11 -15.05 12.57
CA LEU A 10 -28.51 -15.44 12.38
C LEU A 10 -28.92 -15.44 10.90
N GLY A 11 -28.42 -14.51 10.09
CA GLY A 11 -28.60 -14.50 8.64
C GLY A 11 -28.00 -15.74 7.96
N ALA A 12 -26.83 -16.20 8.42
CA ALA A 12 -26.21 -17.44 7.95
C ALA A 12 -27.04 -18.69 8.30
N PHE A 13 -27.70 -18.72 9.47
CA PHE A 13 -28.65 -19.78 9.81
C PHE A 13 -29.94 -19.73 8.99
N GLY A 14 -30.43 -18.53 8.64
CA GLY A 14 -31.59 -18.35 7.76
C GLY A 14 -31.36 -18.84 6.33
N ALA A 15 -30.15 -18.61 5.78
CA ALA A 15 -29.76 -19.09 4.47
C ALA A 15 -29.62 -20.63 4.40
N LEU A 16 -29.14 -21.26 5.49
CA LEU A 16 -29.09 -22.73 5.61
C LEU A 16 -30.49 -23.37 5.65
N GLY A 17 -31.49 -22.69 6.21
CA GLY A 17 -32.87 -23.18 6.27
C GLY A 17 -33.62 -23.17 4.93
N LEU A 18 -33.15 -22.39 3.95
CA LEU A 18 -33.74 -22.32 2.61
C LEU A 18 -33.04 -23.24 1.60
N ALA A 19 -31.83 -23.72 1.90
CA ALA A 19 -31.07 -24.62 1.02
C ALA A 19 -31.50 -26.10 1.10
N SER A 20 -32.49 -26.45 1.93
CA SER A 20 -32.99 -27.83 2.05
C SER A 20 -34.19 -28.15 1.16
N MET A 21 -34.61 -27.26 0.26
CA MET A 21 -35.70 -27.53 -0.68
C MET A 21 -35.29 -27.20 -2.13
N GLU A 22 -35.30 -28.26 -2.93
CA GLU A 22 -35.29 -28.30 -4.40
C GLU A 22 -33.94 -28.13 -5.11
N GLY A 23 -33.49 -29.24 -5.69
CA GLY A 23 -32.37 -29.27 -6.62
C GLY A 23 -32.75 -28.73 -8.01
N ASN A 24 -31.82 -28.01 -8.61
CA ASN A 24 -31.66 -27.91 -10.06
C ASN A 24 -30.25 -27.39 -10.37
N ASP A 25 -29.64 -27.89 -11.43
CA ASP A 25 -28.28 -27.60 -11.92
C ASP A 25 -28.09 -26.15 -12.40
N ASN A 26 -28.12 -25.20 -11.47
CA ASN A 26 -27.59 -23.86 -11.67
C ASN A 26 -26.62 -23.59 -10.53
N ASP A 27 -25.33 -23.86 -10.76
CA ASP A 27 -24.22 -23.40 -9.92
C ASP A 27 -24.24 -21.86 -9.89
N VAL A 28 -25.10 -21.30 -9.03
CA VAL A 28 -24.90 -19.98 -8.48
C VAL A 28 -23.56 -20.06 -7.77
N PRO A 29 -22.54 -19.27 -8.13
CA PRO A 29 -21.29 -19.26 -7.40
C PRO A 29 -21.64 -18.91 -5.96
N THR A 30 -21.58 -19.91 -5.08
CA THR A 30 -21.67 -19.65 -3.65
C THR A 30 -20.43 -18.83 -3.33
N VAL A 31 -20.61 -17.51 -3.19
CA VAL A 31 -19.51 -16.62 -2.80
C VAL A 31 -18.90 -17.25 -1.54
N PRO A 32 -17.66 -17.75 -1.60
CA PRO A 32 -17.13 -18.51 -0.48
C PRO A 32 -17.02 -17.59 0.72
N LEU A 33 -17.68 -17.95 1.82
CA LEU A 33 -17.75 -17.13 3.05
C LEU A 33 -16.35 -16.67 3.49
N PRO A 34 -16.15 -15.40 3.91
CA PRO A 34 -14.87 -14.87 4.40
C PRO A 34 -14.22 -15.80 5.45
N THR A 35 -12.91 -15.99 5.35
CA THR A 35 -12.15 -16.82 6.30
C THR A 35 -11.88 -15.90 7.46
N GLN A 36 -12.37 -16.24 8.64
CA GLN A 36 -12.31 -15.35 9.80
C GLN A 36 -11.06 -15.58 10.63
N SER A 37 -10.49 -14.49 11.15
CA SER A 37 -9.43 -14.54 12.15
C SER A 37 -9.85 -15.35 13.35
N GLN A 38 -8.87 -16.06 13.92
CA GLN A 38 -9.04 -16.93 15.09
C GLN A 38 -8.72 -16.19 16.40
N LEU A 39 -8.65 -14.87 16.37
CA LEU A 39 -8.35 -14.02 17.51
C LEU A 39 -9.44 -14.14 18.59
N ALA A 40 -9.02 -14.16 19.85
CA ALA A 40 -9.95 -14.00 20.95
C ALA A 40 -10.58 -12.59 20.91
N PRO A 41 -11.79 -12.38 21.45
CA PRO A 41 -12.43 -11.06 21.47
C PRO A 41 -11.57 -9.94 22.06
N ALA A 42 -10.74 -10.23 23.07
CA ALA A 42 -9.83 -9.27 23.69
C ALA A 42 -8.66 -8.83 22.78
N ASN A 43 -8.35 -9.61 21.74
CA ASN A 43 -7.30 -9.33 20.76
C ASN A 43 -7.86 -8.79 19.45
N MET A 44 -9.18 -8.67 19.29
CA MET A 44 -9.76 -8.04 18.11
C MET A 44 -9.41 -6.54 18.12
N PRO A 45 -8.94 -5.96 16.99
CA PRO A 45 -8.73 -4.53 16.90
C PRO A 45 -10.02 -3.76 17.24
N VAL A 46 -9.89 -2.76 18.09
CA VAL A 46 -10.99 -1.82 18.36
C VAL A 46 -10.97 -0.78 17.25
N PRO A 47 -12.08 -0.58 16.52
CA PRO A 47 -12.17 0.46 15.50
C PRO A 47 -11.71 1.81 16.03
N TYR A 48 -10.88 2.51 15.26
CA TYR A 48 -10.41 3.87 15.56
C TYR A 48 -9.55 4.04 16.83
N ALA A 49 -9.09 2.94 17.45
CA ALA A 49 -8.21 3.01 18.61
C ALA A 49 -6.72 3.11 18.26
N GLY A 50 -6.35 2.78 17.03
CA GLY A 50 -4.96 2.82 16.54
C GLY A 50 -4.56 4.23 16.08
N VAL A 51 -3.36 4.67 16.47
CA VAL A 51 -2.75 5.87 15.90
C VAL A 51 -2.07 5.49 14.59
N PHE A 52 -2.40 6.20 13.52
CA PHE A 52 -1.75 6.02 12.22
C PHE A 52 -0.23 6.30 12.33
N ARG A 53 0.58 5.43 11.75
CA ARG A 53 2.05 5.56 11.73
C ARG A 53 2.53 5.62 10.30
N ARG A 54 3.18 6.73 9.94
CA ARG A 54 3.84 6.89 8.64
C ARG A 54 5.00 5.89 8.53
N PRO A 55 5.12 5.14 7.43
CA PRO A 55 6.34 4.40 7.12
C PRO A 55 7.53 5.38 7.08
N PRO A 56 8.68 5.01 7.67
CA PRO A 56 9.84 5.88 7.68
C PRO A 56 10.38 6.08 6.26
N VAL A 57 10.89 7.27 5.96
CA VAL A 57 11.59 7.54 4.69
C VAL A 57 12.99 6.92 4.76
N LEU A 58 13.37 6.17 3.73
CA LEU A 58 14.72 5.65 3.59
C LEU A 58 15.65 6.75 3.06
N ALA A 59 16.65 7.13 3.85
CA ALA A 59 17.69 8.03 3.39
C ALA A 59 18.68 7.29 2.46
N PRO A 60 19.13 7.92 1.36
CA PRO A 60 20.23 7.37 0.59
C PRO A 60 21.52 7.41 1.40
N TYR A 61 22.36 6.37 1.28
CA TYR A 61 23.69 6.39 1.90
C TYR A 61 24.71 7.16 1.05
N GLN A 62 24.39 7.42 -0.21
CA GLN A 62 25.21 8.22 -1.11
C GLN A 62 24.33 8.93 -2.14
N THR A 63 24.65 10.19 -2.39
CA THR A 63 24.07 10.98 -3.49
C THR A 63 25.20 11.67 -4.25
N GLY A 64 24.94 12.05 -5.49
CA GLY A 64 25.90 12.80 -6.28
C GLY A 64 25.41 13.02 -7.69
N PHE A 65 26.37 13.29 -8.57
CA PHE A 65 26.18 13.58 -9.97
C PHE A 65 27.13 12.69 -10.78
N ASP A 66 26.61 11.96 -11.76
CA ASP A 66 27.44 11.12 -12.61
C ASP A 66 28.45 12.01 -13.35
N GLU A 67 29.74 11.69 -13.23
CA GLU A 67 30.85 12.48 -13.83
C GLU A 67 30.89 13.95 -13.37
N GLY A 68 30.21 14.29 -12.26
CA GLY A 68 30.09 15.65 -11.77
C GLY A 68 29.08 16.52 -12.52
N ASP A 69 28.30 15.94 -13.43
CA ASP A 69 27.28 16.64 -14.22
C ASP A 69 25.99 16.88 -13.42
N PRO A 70 25.64 18.15 -13.09
CA PRO A 70 24.44 18.49 -12.33
C PRO A 70 23.13 17.96 -12.93
N ASP A 71 23.09 17.72 -14.24
CA ASP A 71 21.91 17.21 -14.95
C ASP A 71 21.76 15.69 -14.86
N ARG A 72 22.73 15.00 -14.24
CA ARG A 72 22.75 13.54 -14.07
C ARG A 72 22.82 13.13 -12.59
N PRO A 73 21.83 13.51 -11.77
CA PRO A 73 21.83 13.16 -10.35
C PRO A 73 21.66 11.66 -10.13
N PHE A 74 22.33 11.13 -9.09
CA PHE A 74 22.13 9.77 -8.61
C PHE A 74 21.90 9.71 -7.09
N ALA A 75 21.20 8.67 -6.66
CA ALA A 75 21.04 8.31 -5.25
C ALA A 75 21.21 6.79 -5.05
N ARG A 76 21.91 6.39 -3.99
CA ARG A 76 22.14 4.98 -3.64
C ARG A 76 21.52 4.64 -2.29
N TYR A 77 20.82 3.52 -2.25
CA TYR A 77 20.07 3.05 -1.09
C TYR A 77 20.47 1.62 -0.73
N ALA A 78 20.33 1.29 0.55
CA ALA A 78 20.55 -0.07 1.05
C ALA A 78 19.32 -0.53 1.84
N LEU A 79 18.82 -1.71 1.49
CA LEU A 79 17.71 -2.40 2.13
C LEU A 79 18.16 -3.78 2.57
N THR A 80 17.62 -4.24 3.70
CA THR A 80 17.76 -5.63 4.13
C THR A 80 16.37 -6.24 4.31
N GLN A 81 16.02 -7.21 3.49
CA GLN A 81 14.84 -8.05 3.72
C GLN A 81 15.15 -8.97 4.90
N LYS A 82 14.36 -8.90 5.97
CA LYS A 82 14.55 -9.72 7.17
C LYS A 82 13.23 -9.90 7.91
N LEU A 83 13.21 -10.87 8.83
CA LEU A 83 12.07 -10.98 9.73
C LEU A 83 12.01 -9.77 10.68
N GLY A 84 10.79 -9.38 11.01
CA GLY A 84 10.46 -8.31 11.93
C GLY A 84 9.28 -8.69 12.81
N GLN A 85 8.94 -7.81 13.75
CA GLN A 85 7.77 -7.94 14.62
C GLN A 85 6.88 -6.72 14.45
N ALA A 86 5.59 -6.95 14.22
CA ALA A 86 4.57 -5.92 14.11
C ALA A 86 3.46 -6.16 15.16
N GLN A 87 2.85 -5.09 15.66
CA GLN A 87 1.72 -5.17 16.59
C GLN A 87 0.45 -4.73 15.85
N PHE A 88 -0.08 -5.62 15.01
CA PHE A 88 -1.32 -5.34 14.28
C PHE A 88 -2.55 -5.46 15.15
N VAL A 89 -2.50 -6.33 16.16
CA VAL A 89 -3.62 -6.67 17.04
C VAL A 89 -3.25 -6.45 18.51
N PRO A 90 -4.18 -6.00 19.37
CA PRO A 90 -3.90 -5.78 20.78
C PRO A 90 -3.29 -6.98 21.49
N GLY A 91 -2.18 -6.76 22.21
CA GLY A 91 -1.58 -7.75 23.11
C GLY A 91 -0.81 -8.90 22.45
N LEU A 92 -0.72 -8.94 21.11
CA LEU A 92 0.03 -9.99 20.39
C LEU A 92 1.05 -9.37 19.43
N SER A 93 2.11 -10.13 19.16
CA SER A 93 3.18 -9.75 18.22
C SER A 93 3.12 -10.66 17.01
N THR A 94 3.03 -10.06 15.83
CA THR A 94 2.98 -10.75 14.55
C THR A 94 4.37 -10.73 13.91
N THR A 95 4.90 -11.91 13.59
CA THR A 95 6.13 -12.02 12.79
C THR A 95 5.82 -11.66 11.35
N ILE A 96 6.62 -10.77 10.76
CA ILE A 96 6.53 -10.34 9.37
C ILE A 96 7.85 -10.57 8.64
N ALA A 97 7.83 -10.64 7.31
CA ALA A 97 9.01 -10.51 6.46
C ALA A 97 8.96 -9.13 5.80
N GLY A 98 9.84 -8.22 6.22
CA GLY A 98 9.76 -6.81 5.81
C GLY A 98 11.06 -6.30 5.19
N TYR A 99 10.96 -5.30 4.33
CA TYR A 99 12.10 -4.47 3.98
C TYR A 99 12.54 -3.69 5.24
N ASN A 100 13.78 -3.89 5.66
CA ASN A 100 14.32 -3.48 6.96
C ASN A 100 13.59 -4.07 8.18
N GLY A 101 12.80 -5.15 7.99
CA GLY A 101 12.06 -5.82 9.06
C GLY A 101 10.89 -5.01 9.63
N ILE A 102 10.32 -4.11 8.83
CA ILE A 102 9.12 -3.34 9.17
C ILE A 102 8.07 -3.50 8.09
N PHE A 103 6.80 -3.24 8.43
CA PHE A 103 5.69 -3.19 7.50
C PHE A 103 4.81 -1.96 7.76
N PRO A 104 4.44 -1.19 6.71
CA PRO A 104 5.03 -1.23 5.36
C PRO A 104 6.55 -1.00 5.41
N GLY A 105 7.26 -1.45 4.38
CA GLY A 105 8.70 -1.16 4.27
C GLY A 105 8.98 0.34 4.14
N PRO A 106 10.23 0.77 4.31
CA PRO A 106 10.56 2.20 4.32
C PRO A 106 10.30 2.83 2.94
N THR A 107 9.81 4.07 2.94
CA THR A 107 9.47 4.79 1.71
C THR A 107 10.71 5.35 1.03
N ILE A 108 10.91 5.07 -0.27
CA ILE A 108 11.96 5.72 -1.05
C ILE A 108 11.32 6.87 -1.83
N ARG A 109 11.64 8.11 -1.44
CA ARG A 109 11.15 9.30 -2.17
C ARG A 109 12.15 9.70 -3.25
N ALA A 110 11.76 9.60 -4.52
CA ALA A 110 12.61 9.92 -5.66
C ALA A 110 12.14 11.20 -6.38
N ARG A 111 13.09 11.85 -7.07
CA ARG A 111 12.81 12.96 -7.99
C ARG A 111 13.03 12.48 -9.42
N GLN A 112 12.17 12.93 -10.33
CA GLN A 112 12.30 12.65 -11.76
C GLN A 112 13.71 13.01 -12.25
N GLY A 113 14.30 12.12 -13.05
CA GLY A 113 15.67 12.22 -13.56
C GLY A 113 16.76 11.76 -12.58
N THR A 114 16.46 11.53 -11.29
CA THR A 114 17.46 11.00 -10.34
C THR A 114 17.58 9.49 -10.46
N ARG A 115 18.67 9.02 -11.09
CA ARG A 115 18.96 7.58 -11.19
C ARG A 115 19.14 6.98 -9.80
N CYS A 116 18.44 5.88 -9.51
CA CYS A 116 18.54 5.24 -8.21
C CYS A 116 19.21 3.86 -8.32
N GLU A 117 20.12 3.57 -7.40
CA GLU A 117 20.69 2.24 -7.20
C GLU A 117 20.25 1.72 -5.83
N VAL A 118 19.54 0.60 -5.79
CA VAL A 118 19.00 0.02 -4.56
C VAL A 118 19.64 -1.34 -4.35
N ARG A 119 20.53 -1.41 -3.35
CA ARG A 119 21.16 -2.65 -2.91
C ARG A 119 20.24 -3.35 -1.92
N ILE A 120 19.72 -4.51 -2.31
CA ILE A 120 18.79 -5.30 -1.49
C ILE A 120 19.49 -6.59 -1.06
N ARG A 121 19.69 -6.75 0.25
CA ARG A 121 20.18 -8.00 0.85
C ARG A 121 19.00 -8.85 1.30
N ASN A 122 18.98 -10.11 0.90
CA ASN A 122 18.07 -11.10 1.46
C ASN A 122 18.71 -11.69 2.73
N ALA A 123 18.25 -11.28 3.91
CA ALA A 123 18.64 -11.82 5.21
C ALA A 123 17.48 -12.57 5.90
N LEU A 124 16.54 -13.12 5.10
CA LEU A 124 15.45 -13.96 5.57
C LEU A 124 15.97 -15.37 5.90
N PRO A 125 15.24 -16.16 6.70
CA PRO A 125 15.62 -17.54 7.00
C PRO A 125 15.56 -18.44 5.75
N ALA A 126 16.09 -19.65 5.86
CA ALA A 126 16.13 -20.58 4.74
C ALA A 126 14.73 -20.96 4.21
N LYS A 127 13.72 -21.04 5.08
CA LYS A 127 12.33 -21.40 4.74
C LYS A 127 11.43 -20.16 4.73
N GLY A 128 10.47 -20.13 3.82
CA GLY A 128 9.42 -19.12 3.76
C GLY A 128 8.63 -19.01 5.06
N LEU A 129 8.05 -17.83 5.30
CA LEU A 129 7.21 -17.59 6.48
C LEU A 129 5.85 -18.28 6.35
N LEU A 130 5.24 -18.22 5.17
CA LEU A 130 3.86 -18.70 4.90
C LEU A 130 3.82 -19.77 3.80
N HIS A 131 4.97 -20.31 3.43
CA HIS A 131 5.10 -21.36 2.43
C HIS A 131 6.31 -22.26 2.75
N PRO A 132 6.31 -23.54 2.34
CA PRO A 132 7.40 -24.47 2.68
C PRO A 132 8.68 -24.25 1.86
N SER A 133 8.58 -23.58 0.71
CA SER A 133 9.70 -23.32 -0.21
C SER A 133 10.79 -22.45 0.41
N ALA A 134 11.98 -22.46 -0.21
CA ALA A 134 13.07 -21.59 0.21
C ALA A 134 12.65 -20.11 0.15
N PHE A 135 13.09 -19.29 1.12
CA PHE A 135 12.71 -17.86 1.21
C PHE A 135 13.50 -16.99 0.22
N ARG A 136 13.45 -17.36 -1.06
CA ARG A 136 13.98 -16.58 -2.18
C ARG A 136 13.08 -15.39 -2.43
N THR A 137 13.67 -14.29 -2.86
CA THR A 137 12.95 -13.05 -3.12
C THR A 137 13.30 -12.48 -4.49
N VAL A 138 12.37 -11.72 -5.05
CA VAL A 138 12.53 -10.97 -6.30
C VAL A 138 11.84 -9.63 -6.08
N THR A 139 12.58 -8.53 -5.94
CA THR A 139 11.92 -7.23 -5.82
C THR A 139 11.54 -6.70 -7.20
N HIS A 140 10.28 -6.30 -7.37
CA HIS A 140 9.74 -5.56 -8.51
C HIS A 140 9.42 -4.13 -8.07
N LEU A 141 9.79 -3.14 -8.89
CA LEU A 141 9.35 -1.75 -8.71
C LEU A 141 8.17 -1.51 -9.65
N HIS A 142 6.97 -1.69 -9.12
CA HIS A 142 5.72 -1.55 -9.85
C HIS A 142 5.52 -0.12 -10.33
N GLY A 143 5.25 0.05 -11.62
CA GLY A 143 5.05 1.35 -12.26
C GLY A 143 6.33 1.97 -12.84
N SER A 144 7.50 1.33 -12.64
CA SER A 144 8.77 1.73 -13.25
C SER A 144 9.05 0.94 -14.53
N ALA A 145 9.43 1.62 -15.60
CA ALA A 145 9.93 1.04 -16.84
C ALA A 145 11.40 0.63 -16.69
N SER A 146 11.66 -0.28 -15.75
CA SER A 146 13.00 -0.78 -15.43
C SER A 146 13.51 -1.68 -16.56
N LEU A 147 14.84 -1.79 -16.69
CA LEU A 147 15.41 -2.81 -17.60
C LEU A 147 15.07 -4.22 -17.09
N PRO A 148 14.94 -5.23 -17.96
CA PRO A 148 14.47 -6.57 -17.58
C PRO A 148 15.20 -7.20 -16.38
N GLN A 149 16.53 -7.04 -16.29
CA GLN A 149 17.34 -7.57 -15.18
C GLN A 149 17.13 -6.85 -13.84
N TYR A 150 16.49 -5.68 -13.85
CA TYR A 150 16.16 -4.86 -12.68
C TYR A 150 14.65 -4.73 -12.47
N ASP A 151 13.85 -5.37 -13.32
CA ASP A 151 12.40 -5.24 -13.25
C ASP A 151 11.78 -6.17 -12.21
N GLY A 152 12.47 -7.25 -11.84
CA GLY A 152 11.91 -8.26 -10.94
C GLY A 152 11.22 -9.39 -11.70
N TYR A 153 11.84 -9.84 -12.80
CA TYR A 153 11.43 -11.07 -13.47
C TYR A 153 11.34 -12.22 -12.47
N ALA A 154 10.21 -12.92 -12.44
CA ALA A 154 9.82 -13.77 -11.31
C ALA A 154 10.80 -14.90 -10.94
N ASN A 155 11.67 -15.30 -11.87
CA ASN A 155 12.70 -16.33 -11.67
C ASN A 155 14.11 -15.76 -11.42
N ASP A 156 14.29 -14.45 -11.44
CA ASP A 156 15.55 -13.75 -11.18
C ASP A 156 15.76 -13.56 -9.67
N VAL A 157 15.87 -14.71 -9.00
CA VAL A 157 15.79 -14.88 -7.55
C VAL A 157 17.06 -14.47 -6.82
N THR A 158 16.89 -13.81 -5.67
CA THR A 158 17.93 -13.58 -4.68
C THR A 158 17.75 -14.58 -3.53
N ALA A 159 18.72 -15.47 -3.30
CA ALA A 159 18.62 -16.47 -2.25
C ALA A 159 18.93 -15.87 -0.86
N PRO A 160 18.48 -16.50 0.24
CA PRO A 160 18.92 -16.13 1.58
C PRO A 160 20.44 -16.04 1.70
N GLY A 161 20.93 -14.91 2.18
CA GLY A 161 22.36 -14.57 2.27
C GLY A 161 22.88 -13.69 1.14
N ASP A 162 22.23 -13.72 -0.02
CA ASP A 162 22.67 -13.02 -1.22
C ASP A 162 22.21 -11.56 -1.27
N VAL A 163 22.76 -10.83 -2.23
CA VAL A 163 22.50 -9.42 -2.47
C VAL A 163 22.27 -9.20 -3.96
N LYS A 164 21.28 -8.39 -4.30
CA LYS A 164 21.06 -7.89 -5.66
C LYS A 164 21.04 -6.36 -5.66
N ASN A 165 21.65 -5.76 -6.68
CA ASN A 165 21.60 -4.33 -6.93
C ASN A 165 20.59 -4.07 -8.05
N TYR A 166 19.61 -3.22 -7.78
CA TYR A 166 18.61 -2.76 -8.72
C TYR A 166 18.95 -1.35 -9.21
N HIS A 167 18.80 -1.11 -10.51
CA HIS A 167 19.01 0.22 -11.10
C HIS A 167 17.70 0.74 -11.67
N TYR A 168 17.18 1.81 -11.06
CA TYR A 168 15.92 2.43 -11.43
C TYR A 168 16.15 3.74 -12.17
N PRO A 169 15.48 3.93 -13.32
CA PRO A 169 15.82 5.03 -14.23
C PRO A 169 15.12 6.35 -13.87
N ASN A 170 13.92 6.29 -13.27
CA ASN A 170 13.16 7.44 -12.75
C ASN A 170 12.93 8.61 -13.72
N TRP A 171 12.88 8.37 -15.03
CA TRP A 171 12.57 9.40 -16.03
C TRP A 171 11.07 9.60 -16.27
N GLN A 172 10.23 8.64 -15.85
CA GLN A 172 8.77 8.69 -16.04
C GLN A 172 8.12 9.83 -15.25
N ASN A 173 6.91 10.23 -15.66
CA ASN A 173 6.12 11.26 -14.98
C ASN A 173 5.89 10.92 -13.49
N ALA A 174 5.74 11.96 -12.68
CA ALA A 174 5.42 11.84 -11.26
C ALA A 174 4.22 10.90 -11.02
N ARG A 175 4.37 9.99 -10.06
CA ARG A 175 3.39 8.96 -9.70
C ARG A 175 3.76 8.31 -8.36
N THR A 176 2.81 7.65 -7.72
CA THR A 176 3.11 6.79 -6.58
C THR A 176 3.45 5.40 -7.09
N LEU A 177 4.72 4.99 -7.03
CA LEU A 177 5.13 3.61 -7.29
C LEU A 177 5.12 2.81 -5.98
N GLY A 178 5.18 1.49 -6.11
CA GLY A 178 5.41 0.57 -5.00
C GLY A 178 6.51 -0.43 -5.34
N TYR A 179 7.30 -0.83 -4.35
CA TYR A 179 8.21 -1.96 -4.52
C TYR A 179 7.80 -3.12 -3.64
N HIS A 180 7.76 -4.32 -4.22
CA HIS A 180 7.25 -5.52 -3.56
C HIS A 180 7.91 -6.79 -4.09
N ASP A 181 7.74 -7.91 -3.38
CA ASP A 181 8.22 -9.20 -3.86
C ASP A 181 7.43 -9.70 -5.08
N HIS A 182 8.09 -10.43 -5.97
CA HIS A 182 7.56 -10.95 -7.24
C HIS A 182 8.09 -12.36 -7.53
N ASN A 183 8.50 -13.11 -6.49
CA ASN A 183 9.10 -14.43 -6.66
C ASN A 183 8.06 -15.46 -7.16
N HIS A 184 8.44 -16.21 -8.20
CA HIS A 184 7.57 -17.18 -8.86
C HIS A 184 6.93 -18.16 -7.85
N HIS A 185 5.62 -18.38 -8.03
CA HIS A 185 4.73 -19.19 -7.18
C HIS A 185 4.45 -18.69 -5.76
N VAL A 186 5.26 -17.78 -5.21
CA VAL A 186 5.14 -17.37 -3.79
C VAL A 186 5.02 -15.87 -3.57
N THR A 187 4.84 -15.09 -4.65
CA THR A 187 4.60 -13.64 -4.62
C THR A 187 3.55 -13.26 -3.58
N ALA A 188 2.36 -13.89 -3.63
CA ALA A 188 1.25 -13.53 -2.77
C ALA A 188 1.61 -13.71 -1.28
N GLN A 189 2.18 -14.86 -0.91
CA GLN A 189 2.62 -15.14 0.46
C GLN A 189 3.72 -14.19 0.92
N ASN A 190 4.67 -13.83 0.05
CA ASN A 190 5.78 -12.94 0.38
C ASN A 190 5.33 -11.49 0.58
N VAL A 191 4.48 -10.98 -0.31
CA VAL A 191 3.87 -9.66 -0.20
C VAL A 191 2.99 -9.59 1.05
N TYR A 192 2.14 -10.58 1.26
CA TYR A 192 1.26 -10.69 2.42
C TYR A 192 2.04 -10.81 3.75
N ALA A 193 3.20 -11.46 3.74
CA ALA A 193 4.11 -11.50 4.88
C ALA A 193 4.74 -10.14 5.22
N GLY A 194 4.69 -9.15 4.32
CA GLY A 194 5.12 -7.78 4.56
C GLY A 194 6.16 -7.22 3.58
N LEU A 195 6.51 -7.92 2.50
CA LEU A 195 7.46 -7.44 1.49
C LEU A 195 6.78 -6.49 0.50
N ALA A 196 6.32 -5.34 0.99
CA ALA A 196 5.74 -4.25 0.20
C ALA A 196 6.04 -2.88 0.83
N ALA A 197 6.24 -1.86 -0.02
CA ALA A 197 6.61 -0.51 0.40
C ALA A 197 6.39 0.53 -0.70
N PHE A 198 6.39 1.80 -0.32
CA PHE A 198 6.15 2.93 -1.23
C PHE A 198 7.43 3.44 -1.91
N TYR A 199 7.27 3.91 -3.14
CA TYR A 199 8.26 4.62 -3.93
C TYR A 199 7.59 5.80 -4.67
N PRO A 200 7.26 6.92 -4.01
CA PRO A 200 6.73 8.07 -4.72
C PRO A 200 7.83 8.73 -5.58
N LEU A 201 7.51 8.95 -6.85
CA LEU A 201 8.32 9.71 -7.80
C LEU A 201 7.67 11.08 -7.99
N SER A 202 8.43 12.14 -7.67
CA SER A 202 7.98 13.53 -7.74
C SER A 202 8.68 14.28 -8.87
N ASP A 203 8.03 15.29 -9.43
CA ASP A 203 8.64 16.23 -10.38
C ASP A 203 8.49 17.68 -9.90
N ALA A 204 9.06 18.63 -10.64
CA ALA A 204 9.02 20.03 -10.24
C ALA A 204 7.62 20.66 -10.34
N TYR A 205 6.77 20.16 -11.26
CA TYR A 205 5.43 20.70 -11.50
C TYR A 205 4.44 20.24 -10.42
N GLU A 206 4.41 18.94 -10.13
CA GLU A 206 3.58 18.33 -9.08
C GLU A 206 3.88 18.97 -7.72
N ARG A 207 5.17 19.08 -7.38
CA ARG A 207 5.60 19.64 -6.11
C ARG A 207 5.29 21.13 -5.92
N ALA A 208 5.12 21.87 -7.01
CA ALA A 208 4.79 23.29 -6.96
C ALA A 208 3.28 23.53 -6.75
N GLN A 209 2.44 22.50 -6.94
CA GLN A 209 0.99 22.63 -6.96
C GLN A 209 0.30 21.91 -5.80
N LEU A 210 0.94 20.88 -5.24
CA LEU A 210 0.34 20.01 -4.24
C LEU A 210 0.96 20.15 -2.84
N PRO A 211 0.21 19.88 -1.77
CA PRO A 211 0.74 19.79 -0.41
C PRO A 211 1.94 18.85 -0.33
N GLN A 212 2.97 19.24 0.42
CA GLN A 212 4.24 18.51 0.53
C GLN A 212 4.55 18.18 2.00
N GLY A 213 5.57 17.34 2.20
CA GLY A 213 6.15 17.11 3.52
C GLY A 213 5.18 16.42 4.46
N GLU A 214 4.76 17.10 5.53
CA GLU A 214 3.88 16.49 6.53
C GLU A 214 2.45 16.24 6.03
N PHE A 215 2.03 16.97 5.00
CA PHE A 215 0.71 16.88 4.38
C PHE A 215 0.65 15.87 3.22
N ASP A 216 1.79 15.32 2.81
CA ASP A 216 1.89 14.21 1.86
C ASP A 216 2.05 12.88 2.63
N VAL A 217 0.92 12.21 2.84
CA VAL A 217 0.78 11.07 3.75
C VAL A 217 0.56 9.76 2.98
N PRO A 218 1.51 8.81 3.02
CA PRO A 218 1.34 7.52 2.36
C PRO A 218 0.39 6.60 3.15
N LEU A 219 -0.71 6.18 2.51
CA LEU A 219 -1.69 5.27 3.10
C LEU A 219 -1.65 3.91 2.38
N MET A 220 -1.20 2.86 3.08
CA MET A 220 -1.28 1.48 2.59
C MET A 220 -2.51 0.81 3.18
N ILE A 221 -3.35 0.25 2.31
CA ILE A 221 -4.49 -0.56 2.70
C ILE A 221 -4.14 -2.01 2.38
N SER A 222 -4.17 -2.87 3.40
CA SER A 222 -3.91 -4.30 3.29
C SER A 222 -4.88 -5.07 4.17
N ASP A 223 -5.32 -6.23 3.72
CA ASP A 223 -6.07 -7.18 4.52
C ASP A 223 -5.11 -8.14 5.24
N ALA A 224 -5.55 -8.65 6.39
CA ALA A 224 -4.84 -9.67 7.14
C ALA A 224 -5.82 -10.58 7.86
N LEU A 225 -5.43 -11.85 7.94
CA LEU A 225 -6.02 -12.92 8.72
C LEU A 225 -5.02 -13.30 9.82
N PHE A 226 -5.51 -13.52 11.03
CA PHE A 226 -4.69 -13.87 12.18
C PHE A 226 -5.09 -15.21 12.79
N ASN A 227 -4.09 -16.01 13.15
CA ASN A 227 -4.28 -17.17 14.02
C ASN A 227 -4.50 -16.71 15.47
N ALA A 228 -4.90 -17.64 16.34
CA ALA A 228 -5.20 -17.32 17.74
C ALA A 228 -4.01 -16.75 18.53
N ASP A 229 -2.78 -17.03 18.10
CA ASP A 229 -1.54 -16.52 18.68
C ASP A 229 -1.06 -15.17 18.09
N GLY A 230 -1.81 -14.61 17.12
CA GLY A 230 -1.47 -13.36 16.45
C GLY A 230 -0.49 -13.51 15.29
N SER A 231 -0.06 -14.73 14.95
CA SER A 231 0.65 -14.98 13.70
C SER A 231 -0.27 -14.81 12.48
N LEU A 232 0.30 -14.48 11.32
CA LEU A 232 -0.45 -14.37 10.08
C LEU A 232 -1.02 -15.74 9.68
N GLY A 233 -2.33 -15.79 9.45
CA GLY A 233 -3.00 -16.86 8.73
C GLY A 233 -2.94 -16.62 7.23
N TYR A 234 -2.77 -17.68 6.44
CA TYR A 234 -2.84 -17.62 4.98
C TYR A 234 -3.63 -18.81 4.46
N ASN A 235 -4.68 -18.56 3.69
CA ASN A 235 -5.56 -19.60 3.15
C ASN A 235 -6.12 -19.15 1.80
N ASP A 236 -5.42 -19.46 0.71
CA ASP A 236 -5.82 -19.11 -0.66
C ASP A 236 -7.01 -19.93 -1.21
N ARG A 237 -7.63 -20.75 -0.36
CA ARG A 237 -8.84 -21.52 -0.63
C ARG A 237 -8.75 -22.33 -1.92
N LEU A 238 -7.70 -23.13 -2.04
CA LEU A 238 -7.46 -23.94 -3.24
C LEU A 238 -7.39 -23.06 -4.51
N HIS A 239 -6.71 -21.92 -4.40
CA HIS A 239 -6.53 -20.93 -5.46
C HIS A 239 -7.80 -20.18 -5.90
N SER A 240 -8.87 -20.19 -5.11
CA SER A 240 -10.08 -19.38 -5.37
C SER A 240 -9.96 -17.94 -4.87
N GLY A 241 -8.88 -17.62 -4.16
CA GLY A 241 -8.57 -16.27 -3.67
C GLY A 241 -8.44 -16.22 -2.16
N PHE A 242 -7.75 -15.18 -1.70
CA PHE A 242 -7.60 -14.86 -0.28
C PHE A 242 -8.17 -13.45 -0.05
N TYR A 243 -9.20 -13.35 0.79
CA TYR A 243 -9.95 -12.11 1.02
C TYR A 243 -9.71 -11.49 2.41
N GLY A 244 -8.96 -12.19 3.28
CA GLY A 244 -8.82 -11.80 4.69
C GLY A 244 -10.17 -11.68 5.42
N ASP A 245 -10.17 -10.87 6.49
CA ASP A 245 -11.36 -10.58 7.30
C ASP A 245 -12.26 -9.47 6.72
N ILE A 246 -11.72 -8.67 5.79
CA ILE A 246 -12.40 -7.51 5.20
C ILE A 246 -12.34 -7.66 3.68
N TYR A 247 -13.46 -8.10 3.11
CA TYR A 247 -13.70 -8.07 1.68
C TYR A 247 -14.43 -6.76 1.31
N VAL A 248 -14.05 -6.16 0.20
CA VAL A 248 -14.75 -5.02 -0.40
C VAL A 248 -15.11 -5.42 -1.82
N GLY A 249 -16.34 -5.93 -1.99
CA GLY A 249 -16.88 -6.32 -3.28
C GLY A 249 -17.36 -5.15 -4.13
N GLU A 250 -17.86 -5.48 -5.32
CA GLU A 250 -18.51 -4.52 -6.21
C GLU A 250 -19.68 -3.83 -5.48
N ASN A 251 -19.73 -2.49 -5.51
CA ASN A 251 -20.70 -1.64 -4.78
C ASN A 251 -20.64 -1.70 -3.25
N GLU A 252 -19.62 -2.34 -2.66
CA GLU A 252 -19.35 -2.22 -1.23
C GLU A 252 -18.46 -1.01 -0.94
N SER A 253 -18.61 -0.42 0.24
CA SER A 253 -17.82 0.74 0.65
C SER A 253 -17.07 0.46 1.94
N ILE A 254 -15.81 0.91 1.99
CA ILE A 254 -15.06 1.05 3.23
C ILE A 254 -15.06 2.52 3.65
N THR A 255 -15.28 2.76 4.94
CA THR A 255 -15.12 4.09 5.52
C THR A 255 -13.79 4.15 6.26
N VAL A 256 -12.89 4.99 5.77
CA VAL A 256 -11.63 5.30 6.45
C VAL A 256 -11.83 6.57 7.28
N LEU A 257 -11.66 6.47 8.59
CA LEU A 257 -11.67 7.63 9.49
C LEU A 257 -10.23 7.96 9.85
N MET A 258 -9.79 9.18 9.51
CA MET A 258 -8.45 9.68 9.82
C MET A 258 -8.56 11.00 10.55
N GLN A 259 -7.71 11.18 11.57
CA GLN A 259 -7.50 12.47 12.20
C GLN A 259 -6.39 13.20 11.43
N PHE A 260 -6.73 14.38 10.92
CA PHE A 260 -5.78 15.29 10.29
C PHE A 260 -5.35 16.33 11.31
N ASP A 261 -4.06 16.57 11.39
CA ASP A 261 -3.49 17.69 12.12
C ASP A 261 -3.09 18.76 11.09
N THR A 262 -3.65 19.95 11.22
CA THR A 262 -3.37 21.11 10.36
C THR A 262 -2.37 22.08 11.01
N GLY A 263 -1.84 21.73 12.20
CA GLY A 263 -0.96 22.61 12.96
C GLY A 263 -1.68 23.86 13.48
N PRO A 264 -0.99 25.00 13.65
CA PRO A 264 -1.61 26.26 14.08
C PRO A 264 -2.51 26.89 12.99
N GLU A 265 -2.48 26.36 11.77
CA GLU A 265 -3.38 26.72 10.69
C GLU A 265 -4.67 25.88 10.85
N ALA A 266 -5.85 26.47 10.72
CA ALA A 266 -7.13 25.79 10.96
C ALA A 266 -7.77 25.27 9.65
N GLY A 267 -6.91 24.74 8.79
CA GLY A 267 -7.28 24.02 7.58
C GLY A 267 -6.08 23.60 6.74
N GLY A 268 -6.26 22.64 5.83
CA GLY A 268 -5.22 22.16 4.93
C GLY A 268 -5.81 21.40 3.73
N ARG A 269 -5.10 21.44 2.60
CA ARG A 269 -5.41 20.59 1.43
C ARG A 269 -4.64 19.28 1.56
N TYR A 270 -5.26 18.20 1.10
CA TYR A 270 -4.72 16.85 1.08
C TYR A 270 -5.07 16.18 -0.24
N MET A 271 -4.35 15.11 -0.57
CA MET A 271 -4.54 14.36 -1.81
C MET A 271 -4.78 12.89 -1.48
N ILE A 272 -5.63 12.23 -2.27
CA ILE A 272 -5.74 10.77 -2.32
C ILE A 272 -5.36 10.32 -3.73
N HIS A 273 -4.48 9.33 -3.81
CA HIS A 273 -4.09 8.66 -5.04
C HIS A 273 -4.26 7.15 -4.83
N CYS A 274 -4.97 6.46 -5.74
CA CYS A 274 -5.19 5.02 -5.66
C CYS A 274 -4.13 4.28 -6.49
N HIS A 275 -3.62 3.14 -6.02
CA HIS A 275 -2.70 2.29 -6.79
C HIS A 275 -3.33 0.93 -7.18
N ASN A 276 -4.66 0.87 -7.30
CA ASN A 276 -5.33 -0.27 -7.93
C ASN A 276 -5.45 0.01 -9.44
N LEU A 277 -4.76 -0.79 -10.28
CA LEU A 277 -4.73 -0.62 -11.74
C LEU A 277 -6.13 -0.64 -12.38
N VAL A 278 -7.12 -1.31 -11.78
CA VAL A 278 -8.51 -1.30 -12.28
C VAL A 278 -9.19 0.06 -12.08
N HIS A 279 -8.71 0.86 -11.12
CA HIS A 279 -9.19 2.22 -10.85
C HIS A 279 -8.29 3.30 -11.46
N GLU A 280 -7.14 2.92 -12.05
CA GLU A 280 -6.17 3.84 -12.67
C GLU A 280 -6.79 4.70 -13.77
N ASP A 281 -7.84 4.21 -14.42
CA ASP A 281 -8.51 4.90 -15.53
C ASP A 281 -9.66 5.84 -15.11
N HIS A 282 -10.02 5.95 -13.81
CA HIS A 282 -11.21 6.68 -13.35
C HIS A 282 -11.00 7.49 -12.04
N ASP A 283 -10.20 8.56 -12.08
CA ASP A 283 -9.86 9.52 -10.99
C ASP A 283 -8.69 9.15 -10.06
N MET A 284 -7.50 9.13 -10.67
CA MET A 284 -6.22 8.80 -10.02
C MET A 284 -5.73 9.81 -8.98
N MET A 285 -6.23 11.03 -8.91
CA MET A 285 -5.83 11.99 -7.88
C MET A 285 -6.99 12.88 -7.49
N VAL A 286 -7.49 12.70 -6.27
CA VAL A 286 -8.57 13.51 -5.71
C VAL A 286 -8.00 14.41 -4.64
N GLN A 287 -8.17 15.71 -4.80
CA GLN A 287 -7.89 16.68 -3.75
C GLN A 287 -9.08 16.79 -2.80
N PHE A 288 -8.81 16.84 -1.51
CA PHE A 288 -9.82 17.19 -0.51
C PHE A 288 -9.22 18.18 0.49
N ALA A 289 -10.08 18.98 1.12
CA ALA A 289 -9.68 19.91 2.18
C ALA A 289 -10.21 19.42 3.53
N VAL A 290 -9.41 19.64 4.58
CA VAL A 290 -9.83 19.43 5.97
C VAL A 290 -9.78 20.78 6.67
N GLY A 291 -10.86 21.16 7.37
CA GLY A 291 -11.07 22.54 7.84
C GLY A 291 -11.52 23.48 6.71
N ASP A 292 -11.86 24.73 7.04
CA ASP A 292 -12.20 25.73 6.02
C ASP A 292 -10.94 26.43 5.51
N SER A 293 -10.59 26.15 4.24
CA SER A 293 -9.47 26.80 3.54
C SER A 293 -9.63 28.32 3.34
N ARG A 294 -10.79 28.89 3.67
CA ARG A 294 -11.13 30.32 3.54
C ARG A 294 -11.33 31.03 4.89
N VAL A 295 -11.78 30.31 5.93
CA VAL A 295 -12.07 30.86 7.27
C VAL A 295 -11.75 29.82 8.35
N ASN A 296 -10.53 29.87 8.88
CA ASN A 296 -10.02 29.10 10.01
C ASN A 296 -11.06 28.80 11.15
N ASP A 297 -11.78 27.67 11.11
CA ASP A 297 -12.58 27.18 12.26
C ASP A 297 -12.57 25.63 12.34
N PRO A 298 -11.76 25.03 13.23
CA PRO A 298 -11.53 23.59 13.28
C PRO A 298 -12.46 22.83 14.25
N ILE A 299 -13.47 23.46 14.84
CA ILE A 299 -14.26 22.86 15.95
C ILE A 299 -15.65 22.37 15.54
N TYR A 300 -16.19 22.77 14.39
CA TYR A 300 -17.56 22.41 13.96
C TYR A 300 -17.69 21.73 12.60
N SER A 301 -16.61 21.24 11.98
CA SER A 301 -16.64 20.84 10.57
C SER A 301 -17.55 19.63 10.27
N ASP A 302 -18.59 19.97 9.49
CA ASP A 302 -19.37 19.20 8.51
C ASP A 302 -18.63 18.05 7.79
N PRO A 303 -19.35 17.07 7.21
CA PRO A 303 -18.78 15.95 6.48
C PRO A 303 -18.02 16.40 5.21
N ALA A 304 -17.06 15.59 4.77
CA ALA A 304 -16.34 15.80 3.52
C ALA A 304 -17.32 15.90 2.34
N TYR A 305 -17.20 16.96 1.54
CA TYR A 305 -17.96 17.16 0.32
C TYR A 305 -17.04 17.09 -0.91
N TRP A 306 -17.56 16.57 -2.02
CA TRP A 306 -16.89 16.60 -3.31
C TRP A 306 -16.63 18.04 -3.74
N ASP A 307 -15.43 18.35 -4.20
CA ASP A 307 -15.16 19.67 -4.79
C ASP A 307 -15.98 19.82 -6.09
N THR A 308 -17.06 20.59 -6.01
CA THR A 308 -17.93 20.87 -7.16
C THR A 308 -17.51 22.13 -7.92
N MET A 309 -16.35 22.72 -7.60
CA MET A 309 -15.88 23.88 -8.34
C MET A 309 -15.56 23.49 -9.79
N PRO A 310 -15.89 24.34 -10.78
CA PRO A 310 -15.48 24.10 -12.16
C PRO A 310 -13.97 23.92 -12.23
N MET A 311 -13.50 23.01 -13.10
CA MET A 311 -12.09 22.65 -13.32
C MET A 311 -11.14 23.85 -13.59
N ASN A 312 -11.69 25.06 -13.72
CA ASN A 312 -11.04 26.29 -14.14
C ASN A 312 -11.23 27.44 -13.13
N ALA A 313 -11.85 27.19 -11.97
CA ALA A 313 -12.16 28.24 -10.98
C ALA A 313 -10.88 28.91 -10.42
N TYR A 314 -9.76 28.21 -10.49
CA TYR A 314 -8.41 28.71 -10.25
C TYR A 314 -7.53 28.30 -11.44
N PRO A 315 -7.51 29.07 -12.53
CA PRO A 315 -6.81 28.66 -13.74
C PRO A 315 -5.31 28.51 -13.43
N PRO A 316 -4.69 27.36 -13.76
CA PRO A 316 -3.25 27.23 -13.70
C PRO A 316 -2.63 28.30 -14.60
N VAL A 317 -1.69 29.09 -14.09
CA VAL A 317 -0.89 29.98 -14.93
C VAL A 317 0.11 29.10 -15.67
N TYR A 318 -0.29 28.59 -16.84
CA TYR A 318 0.61 27.90 -17.75
C TYR A 318 1.57 28.93 -18.35
N LEU A 319 2.84 28.89 -17.93
CA LEU A 319 3.90 29.45 -18.75
C LEU A 319 4.03 28.58 -20.02
N PRO A 320 4.20 29.16 -21.21
CA PRO A 320 4.27 28.39 -22.45
C PRO A 320 5.37 27.34 -22.36
N GLY A 321 4.98 26.07 -22.31
CA GLY A 321 5.90 24.95 -22.39
C GLY A 321 6.59 24.94 -23.74
N LEU A 322 7.89 24.66 -23.73
CA LEU A 322 8.68 24.40 -24.95
C LEU A 322 7.98 23.32 -25.80
N PRO A 323 7.94 23.47 -27.14
CA PRO A 323 7.31 22.50 -28.01
C PRO A 323 8.00 21.14 -27.90
N ALA A 324 7.19 20.08 -27.77
CA ALA A 324 7.66 18.71 -27.81
C ALA A 324 8.30 18.42 -29.19
N GLY A 325 9.60 18.14 -29.20
CA GLY A 325 10.30 17.37 -30.23
C GLY A 325 10.20 17.83 -31.69
N THR A 326 11.27 18.48 -32.16
CA THR A 326 12.05 17.98 -33.31
C THR A 326 13.46 17.70 -32.84
#